data_AF-A0A8B6UKS4-F1
#
_entry.id   AF-A0A8B6UKS4-F1
#
_cell.length_a   1.000
_cell.length_b   1.000
_cell.length_c   1.000
_cell.angle_alpha   90.00
_cell.angle_beta   90.00
_cell.angle_gamma   90.00
#
_symmetry.space_group_name_H-M   'P 1'
#
loop_
_entity.id
_entity.type
_entity.pdbx_description
1 polymer ?
#
loop_
_entity_poly.entity_id
_entity_poly.type
_entity_poly.pdbx_seq_one_letter_code
_entity_poly.pdbx_strand_id
1 'polypeptide(L)'
;MDDLDMRFISKSGYLLAFVALSSVGQVSFPTNESASTAVNVVAIGRMCAELKPEMNYSVQNLLSVPDRGVSPELKEEIAKIDADPARQDEVMTTKMHIAGDPLAMKYLCPFYLPKEAK
;
A
#
# COMPACT_ATOMS: atom_id res chain seq x y z
N MET A 1 70.51 3.12 12.29
CA MET A 1 70.62 2.98 13.75
C MET A 1 69.48 3.75 14.36
N ASP A 2 68.54 3.21 15.09
CA ASP A 2 68.03 1.87 15.36
C ASP A 2 66.65 2.21 15.94
N ASP A 3 65.57 1.74 15.32
CA ASP A 3 64.87 0.55 15.79
C ASP A 3 64.49 0.62 17.28
N LEU A 4 63.20 0.93 17.50
CA LEU A 4 62.50 0.49 18.69
C LEU A 4 61.15 -0.10 18.25
N ASP A 5 61.24 -1.35 17.80
CA ASP A 5 60.49 -2.49 18.30
C ASP A 5 59.22 -2.16 19.14
N MET A 6 58.04 -2.51 18.61
CA MET A 6 57.16 -3.40 19.37
C MET A 6 56.23 -4.16 18.43
N ARG A 7 56.60 -5.42 18.20
CA ARG A 7 55.73 -6.51 17.73
C ARG A 7 54.53 -6.67 18.67
N PHE A 8 53.32 -6.94 18.16
CA PHE A 8 52.54 -8.16 18.46
C PHE A 8 51.11 -8.11 17.88
N ILE A 9 50.85 -9.05 16.96
CA ILE A 9 49.70 -9.98 16.91
C ILE A 9 48.31 -9.42 17.25
N SER A 10 47.38 -9.40 16.29
CA SER A 10 46.19 -10.26 16.38
C SER A 10 45.39 -10.32 15.08
N LYS A 11 45.28 -11.55 14.57
CA LYS A 11 44.51 -12.02 13.43
C LYS A 11 43.02 -11.86 13.73
N SER A 12 42.45 -10.69 13.44
CA SER A 12 41.01 -10.46 13.59
C SER A 12 40.30 -10.88 12.32
N GLY A 13 39.87 -12.14 12.27
CA GLY A 13 38.99 -12.66 11.24
C GLY A 13 37.65 -11.93 11.30
N TYR A 14 37.34 -11.18 10.26
CA TYR A 14 36.01 -10.59 10.06
C TYR A 14 35.03 -11.69 9.68
N LEU A 15 34.39 -12.31 10.67
CA LEU A 15 33.13 -13.02 10.46
C LEU A 15 32.00 -12.00 10.55
N LEU A 16 31.68 -11.38 9.41
CA LEU A 16 30.43 -10.65 9.24
C LEU A 16 29.29 -11.68 9.19
N ALA A 17 28.74 -12.00 10.35
CA ALA A 17 27.49 -12.73 10.46
C ALA A 17 26.37 -11.82 9.92
N PHE A 18 26.02 -12.00 8.65
CA PHE A 18 24.78 -11.48 8.09
C PHE A 18 23.62 -12.27 8.70
N VAL A 19 23.12 -11.80 9.83
CA VAL A 19 21.81 -12.24 10.32
C VAL A 19 20.79 -11.58 9.42
N ALA A 20 20.32 -12.33 8.41
CA ALA A 20 19.19 -11.94 7.59
C ALA A 20 17.94 -11.91 8.49
N LEU A 21 17.59 -10.73 9.01
CA LEU A 21 16.23 -10.46 9.48
C LEU A 21 15.36 -10.27 8.23
N SER A 22 14.91 -11.38 7.64
CA SER A 22 13.71 -11.40 6.82
C SER A 22 12.49 -11.26 7.74
N SER A 23 12.33 -10.11 8.40
CA SER A 23 11.00 -9.66 8.82
C SER A 23 10.43 -8.91 7.64
N VAL A 24 9.59 -9.59 6.84
CA VAL A 24 8.62 -8.88 6.01
C VAL A 24 7.81 -8.06 7.01
N GLY A 25 8.04 -6.75 7.03
CA GLY A 25 7.42 -5.86 7.99
C GLY A 25 5.91 -5.96 7.88
N GLN A 26 5.30 -6.66 8.83
CA GLN A 26 3.90 -6.42 9.14
C GLN A 26 3.87 -5.04 9.80
N VAL A 27 3.77 -4.02 8.95
CA VAL A 27 3.48 -2.66 9.42
C VAL A 27 2.07 -2.72 9.97
N SER A 28 1.97 -2.85 11.30
CA SER A 28 0.72 -2.68 12.01
C SER A 28 0.42 -1.18 12.02
N PHE A 29 -0.41 -0.73 11.10
CA PHE A 29 -0.83 0.66 11.04
C PHE A 29 -1.90 0.92 12.13
N PRO A 30 -1.88 2.08 12.80
CA PRO A 30 -2.94 2.49 13.72
C PRO A 30 -4.32 2.40 13.04
N THR A 31 -5.36 2.07 13.80
CA THR A 31 -6.73 1.86 13.28
C THR A 31 -7.38 3.11 12.65
N ASN A 32 -6.88 4.32 12.92
CA ASN A 32 -7.34 5.52 12.20
C ASN A 32 -6.73 5.63 10.80
N GLU A 33 -5.46 5.21 10.64
CA GLU A 33 -4.75 5.21 9.36
C GLU A 33 -5.38 4.19 8.41
N SER A 34 -5.84 3.04 8.94
CA SER A 34 -6.56 2.04 8.14
C SER A 34 -7.90 2.56 7.63
N ALA A 35 -8.67 3.27 8.48
CA ALA A 35 -9.94 3.87 8.07
C ALA A 35 -9.74 4.98 7.02
N SER A 36 -8.79 5.91 7.26
CA SER A 36 -8.44 6.95 6.29
C SER A 36 -7.96 6.37 4.95
N THR A 37 -7.10 5.35 5.00
CA THR A 37 -6.64 4.63 3.81
C THR A 37 -7.80 3.96 3.09
N ALA A 38 -8.72 3.34 3.82
CA ALA A 38 -9.91 2.72 3.24
C ALA A 38 -10.83 3.74 2.55
N VAL A 39 -11.06 4.93 3.15
CA VAL A 39 -11.78 6.04 2.49
C VAL A 39 -11.11 6.42 1.18
N ASN A 40 -9.77 6.59 1.17
CA ASN A 40 -9.02 6.94 -0.04
C ASN A 40 -9.20 5.88 -1.14
N VAL A 41 -9.11 4.60 -0.79
CA VAL A 41 -9.30 3.49 -1.73
C VAL A 41 -10.70 3.51 -2.35
N VAL A 42 -11.74 3.68 -1.53
CA VAL A 42 -13.13 3.75 -2.02
C VAL A 42 -13.32 4.98 -2.92
N ALA A 43 -12.80 6.14 -2.51
CA ALA A 43 -12.88 7.38 -3.28
C ALA A 43 -12.22 7.25 -4.66
N ILE A 44 -11.01 6.67 -4.73
CA ILE A 44 -10.30 6.42 -5.99
C ILE A 44 -11.09 5.48 -6.88
N GLY A 45 -11.58 4.35 -6.34
CA GLY A 45 -12.34 3.37 -7.12
C GLY A 45 -13.58 3.98 -7.78
N ARG A 46 -14.31 4.83 -7.03
CA ARG A 46 -15.48 5.56 -7.56
C ARG A 46 -15.10 6.62 -8.57
N MET A 47 -14.02 7.37 -8.33
CA MET A 47 -13.52 8.34 -9.29
C MET A 47 -13.15 7.68 -10.62
N CYS A 48 -12.47 6.54 -10.58
CA CYS A 48 -12.12 5.78 -11.78
C CYS A 48 -13.38 5.34 -12.54
N ALA A 49 -14.38 4.82 -11.83
CA ALA A 49 -15.66 4.44 -12.43
C ALA A 49 -16.41 5.64 -13.05
N GLU A 50 -16.34 6.82 -12.44
CA GLU A 50 -16.95 8.04 -12.97
C GLU A 50 -16.20 8.61 -14.18
N LEU A 51 -14.85 8.59 -14.16
CA LEU A 51 -14.02 9.09 -15.26
C LEU A 51 -14.14 8.24 -16.52
N LYS A 52 -14.39 6.94 -16.35
CA LYS A 52 -14.30 5.91 -17.39
C LYS A 52 -15.33 4.79 -17.12
N PRO A 53 -16.64 5.09 -17.22
CA PRO A 53 -17.70 4.14 -16.91
C PRO A 53 -17.68 2.88 -17.79
N GLU A 54 -17.08 2.96 -18.98
CA GLU A 54 -16.93 1.84 -19.92
C GLU A 54 -15.95 0.75 -19.46
N MET A 55 -15.07 1.07 -18.50
CA MET A 55 -13.99 0.18 -18.08
C MET A 55 -14.36 -0.77 -16.92
N ASN A 56 -15.59 -0.68 -16.39
CA ASN A 56 -16.08 -1.50 -15.28
C ASN A 56 -15.19 -1.47 -14.03
N TYR A 57 -14.63 -0.30 -13.70
CA TYR A 57 -13.85 -0.11 -12.48
C TYR A 57 -14.71 -0.37 -11.24
N SER A 58 -14.18 -1.10 -10.26
CA SER A 58 -14.84 -1.27 -8.97
C SER A 58 -13.86 -1.56 -7.84
N VAL A 59 -14.22 -1.20 -6.61
CA VAL A 59 -13.48 -1.57 -5.40
C VAL A 59 -13.46 -3.09 -5.23
N GLN A 60 -14.53 -3.79 -5.61
CA GLN A 60 -14.60 -5.25 -5.56
C GLN A 60 -13.54 -5.91 -6.44
N ASN A 61 -13.26 -5.36 -7.62
CA ASN A 61 -12.19 -5.85 -8.49
C ASN A 61 -10.82 -5.79 -7.79
N LEU A 62 -10.52 -4.69 -7.08
CA LEU A 62 -9.30 -4.57 -6.27
C LEU A 62 -9.24 -5.67 -5.19
N LEU A 63 -10.34 -5.85 -4.44
CA LEU A 63 -10.39 -6.77 -3.30
C LEU A 63 -10.32 -8.26 -3.73
N SER A 64 -10.83 -8.57 -4.93
CA SER A 64 -10.86 -9.93 -5.53
C SER A 64 -9.49 -10.44 -5.99
N VAL A 65 -8.47 -9.58 -6.01
CA VAL A 65 -7.11 -9.97 -6.41
C VAL A 65 -6.29 -10.35 -5.16
N PRO A 66 -5.82 -11.60 -5.05
CA PRO A 66 -4.83 -11.94 -4.04
C PRO A 66 -3.53 -11.19 -4.32
N ASP A 67 -2.77 -10.87 -3.28
CA ASP A 67 -1.41 -10.31 -3.37
C ASP A 67 -1.27 -8.88 -3.94
N ARG A 68 -2.35 -8.09 -4.03
CA ARG A 68 -2.27 -6.65 -4.40
C ARG A 68 -1.76 -5.72 -3.29
N GLY A 69 -1.10 -6.26 -2.27
CA GLY A 69 -0.55 -5.47 -1.16
C GLY A 69 -1.60 -4.85 -0.22
N VAL A 70 -2.87 -5.25 -0.32
CA VAL A 70 -3.93 -4.86 0.61
C VAL A 70 -4.03 -5.94 1.69
N SER A 71 -3.69 -5.59 2.94
CA SER A 71 -3.77 -6.52 4.06
C SER A 71 -5.21 -6.96 4.32
N PRO A 72 -5.45 -8.15 4.92
CA PRO A 72 -6.80 -8.60 5.25
C PRO A 72 -7.60 -7.60 6.08
N GLU A 73 -6.96 -6.95 7.05
CA GLU A 73 -7.57 -5.95 7.92
C GLU A 73 -8.00 -4.72 7.12
N LEU A 74 -7.16 -4.25 6.20
CA LEU A 74 -7.50 -3.14 5.32
C LEU A 74 -8.62 -3.52 4.34
N LYS A 75 -8.67 -4.76 3.84
CA LYS A 75 -9.78 -5.23 3.00
C LYS A 75 -11.11 -5.19 3.76
N GLU A 76 -11.12 -5.58 5.03
CA GLU A 76 -12.30 -5.52 5.88
C GLU A 76 -12.78 -4.08 6.08
N GLU A 77 -11.86 -3.16 6.38
CA GLU A 77 -12.19 -1.73 6.54
C GLU A 77 -12.69 -1.09 5.23
N ILE A 78 -12.07 -1.41 4.09
CA ILE A 78 -12.56 -0.96 2.77
C ILE A 78 -13.99 -1.44 2.53
N ALA A 79 -14.27 -2.72 2.81
CA ALA A 79 -15.61 -3.29 2.62
C ALA A 79 -16.65 -2.63 3.53
N LYS A 80 -16.30 -2.34 4.80
CA LYS A 80 -17.16 -1.60 5.73
C LYS A 80 -17.48 -0.21 5.20
N ILE A 81 -16.47 0.56 4.79
CA ILE A 81 -16.65 1.94 4.31
C ILE A 81 -17.44 1.99 3.00
N ASP A 82 -17.18 1.07 2.06
CA ASP A 82 -17.90 1.05 0.78
C ASP A 82 -19.40 0.74 0.98
N ALA A 83 -19.72 -0.10 1.96
CA ALA A 83 -21.08 -0.48 2.31
C ALA A 83 -21.80 0.50 3.25
N ASP A 84 -21.09 1.42 3.92
CA ASP A 84 -21.66 2.33 4.92
C ASP A 84 -22.16 3.65 4.28
N PRO A 85 -23.49 3.91 4.30
CA PRO A 85 -24.05 5.16 3.80
C PRO A 85 -23.63 6.39 4.63
N ALA A 86 -23.29 6.23 5.91
CA ALA A 86 -22.90 7.35 6.78
C ALA A 86 -21.51 7.90 6.43
N ARG A 87 -20.69 7.13 5.71
CA ARG A 87 -19.32 7.50 5.28
C ARG A 87 -19.28 8.13 3.89
N GLN A 88 -20.41 8.25 3.20
CA GLN A 88 -20.45 8.67 1.79
C GLN A 88 -20.01 10.13 1.61
N ASP A 89 -20.33 11.01 2.56
CA ASP A 89 -19.90 12.40 2.55
C ASP A 89 -18.36 12.53 2.69
N GLU A 90 -17.77 11.68 3.53
CA GLU A 90 -16.31 11.59 3.72
C GLU A 90 -15.63 11.10 2.43
N VAL A 91 -16.17 10.03 1.82
CA VAL A 91 -15.70 9.52 0.53
C VAL A 91 -15.82 10.57 -0.57
N MET A 92 -16.92 11.31 -0.63
CA MET A 92 -17.14 12.36 -1.64
C MET A 92 -16.17 13.52 -1.45
N THR A 93 -15.95 13.96 -0.22
CA THR A 93 -14.99 15.02 0.12
C THR A 93 -13.57 14.63 -0.28
N THR A 94 -13.16 13.42 0.08
CA THR A 94 -11.87 12.85 -0.31
C THR A 94 -11.74 12.74 -1.83
N LYS A 95 -12.79 12.30 -2.53
CA LYS A 95 -12.81 12.26 -3.99
C LYS A 95 -12.55 13.65 -4.60
N MET A 96 -13.21 14.70 -4.11
CA MET A 96 -12.96 16.08 -4.57
C MET A 96 -11.53 16.54 -4.31
N HIS A 97 -10.93 16.13 -3.19
CA HIS A 97 -9.54 16.45 -2.86
C HIS A 97 -8.54 15.74 -3.80
N ILE A 98 -8.78 14.46 -4.11
CA ILE A 98 -7.90 13.63 -4.94
C ILE A 98 -8.03 13.97 -6.44
N ALA A 99 -9.18 14.50 -6.88
CA ALA A 99 -9.46 14.80 -8.29
C ALA A 99 -8.52 15.85 -8.92
N GLY A 100 -7.63 16.46 -8.14
CA GLY A 100 -6.66 17.46 -8.60
C GLY A 100 -5.52 16.93 -9.48
N ASP A 101 -5.28 15.61 -9.55
CA ASP A 101 -4.19 15.04 -10.35
C ASP A 101 -4.65 13.94 -11.33
N PRO A 102 -4.95 14.30 -12.59
CA PRO A 102 -5.29 13.35 -13.63
C PRO A 102 -4.18 12.34 -13.96
N LEU A 103 -2.91 12.68 -13.73
CA LEU A 103 -1.80 11.75 -13.96
C LEU A 103 -1.80 10.66 -12.89
N ALA A 104 -2.11 11.00 -11.63
CA ALA A 104 -2.25 10.01 -10.56
C ALA A 104 -3.33 8.97 -10.90
N MET A 105 -4.48 9.40 -11.45
CA MET A 105 -5.56 8.48 -11.82
C MET A 105 -5.16 7.48 -12.91
N LYS A 106 -4.30 7.88 -13.85
CA LYS A 106 -3.75 6.97 -14.87
C LYS A 106 -3.01 5.79 -14.24
N TYR A 107 -2.32 5.99 -13.12
CA TYR A 107 -1.58 4.94 -12.42
C TYR A 107 -2.43 4.16 -11.41
N LEU A 108 -3.46 4.81 -10.83
CA LEU A 108 -4.29 4.21 -9.79
C LEU A 108 -5.46 3.39 -10.34
N CYS A 109 -6.14 3.86 -11.39
CA CYS A 109 -7.32 3.19 -11.92
C CYS A 109 -7.08 1.74 -12.40
N PRO A 110 -5.93 1.35 -12.99
CA PRO A 110 -5.68 -0.04 -13.37
C PRO A 110 -5.83 -1.06 -12.22
N PHE A 111 -5.63 -0.65 -10.96
CA PHE A 111 -5.86 -1.50 -9.79
C PHE A 111 -7.35 -1.77 -9.49
N TYR A 112 -8.27 -1.16 -10.22
CA TYR A 112 -9.71 -1.36 -10.07
C TYR A 112 -10.33 -2.03 -11.29
N LEU A 113 -9.53 -2.36 -12.32
CA LEU A 113 -10.01 -3.11 -13.49
C LEU A 113 -10.45 -4.51 -13.08
N PRO A 114 -11.49 -5.07 -13.74
CA PRO A 114 -11.82 -6.47 -13.61
C PRO A 114 -10.58 -7.30 -13.96
N LYS A 115 -10.38 -8.41 -13.25
CA LYS A 115 -9.40 -9.40 -13.68
C LYS A 115 -9.79 -9.88 -15.07
N GLU A 116 -8.81 -9.96 -15.97
CA GLU A 116 -9.00 -10.72 -17.20
C GLU A 116 -9.29 -12.17 -16.79
N ALA A 117 -10.50 -12.64 -17.11
CA ALA A 117 -10.85 -14.04 -16.95
C ALA A 117 -9.95 -14.83 -17.91
N LYS A 118 -9.09 -15.67 -17.35
CA LYS A 118 -8.19 -16.54 -18.11
C LYS A 118 -8.94 -17.75 -18.65
#